data_AF-A0A5R2NAE1-F1
#
_entry.id   AF-A0A5R2NAE1-F1
#
_cell.length_a   1.000
_cell.length_b   1.000
_cell.length_c   1.000
_cell.angle_alpha   90.00
_cell.angle_beta   90.00
_cell.angle_gamma   90.00
#
_symmetry.space_group_name_H-M   'P 1'
#
loop_
_entity.id
_entity.type
_entity.pdbx_description
1 polymer ?
#
loop_
_entity_poly.entity_id
_entity_poly.type
_entity_poly.pdbx_seq_one_letter_code
_entity_poly.pdbx_strand_id
1 'polypeptide(L)'
;MLRNAPPGYADIGALERKAMLLRRHMLTMARGQGQGYIGQGLGIAEVLAALYFHELRYDPGNLGWPDRDRFLLSTGHYSIALWAAFAEAGIFPV
;
A
#
# COMPACT_ATOMS: atom_id res chain seq x y z
N MET A 1 8.03 15.42 10.37
CA MET A 1 9.03 14.50 9.79
C MET A 1 8.32 13.70 8.72
N LEU A 2 8.66 13.87 7.45
CA LEU A 2 8.03 13.09 6.36
C LEU A 2 8.33 11.62 6.63
N ARG A 3 7.30 10.79 6.88
CA ARG A 3 7.50 9.37 7.22
C ARG A 3 7.86 8.53 6.00
N ASN A 4 7.47 8.98 4.81
CA ASN A 4 7.83 8.38 3.55
C ASN A 4 8.36 9.49 2.63
N ALA A 5 9.62 9.88 2.81
CA ALA A 5 10.36 10.65 1.82
C ALA A 5 11.43 9.69 1.25
N PRO A 6 11.63 9.62 -0.07
CA PRO A 6 12.47 8.59 -0.66
C PRO A 6 13.90 8.69 -0.11
N PRO A 7 14.38 7.70 0.65
CA PRO A 7 15.74 7.71 1.14
C PRO A 7 16.64 7.15 0.05
N GLY A 8 17.22 8.00 -0.81
CA GLY A 8 18.23 7.55 -1.79
C GLY A 8 17.78 6.35 -2.64
N TYR A 9 18.58 5.28 -2.65
CA TYR A 9 18.26 4.05 -3.39
C TYR A 9 17.27 3.16 -2.61
N ALA A 10 16.37 2.52 -3.34
CA ALA A 10 15.40 1.60 -2.75
C ALA A 10 16.06 0.36 -2.13
N ASP A 11 15.68 0.03 -0.89
CA ASP A 11 15.93 -1.30 -0.30
C ASP A 11 14.92 -2.29 -0.89
N ILE A 12 15.34 -2.96 -1.96
CA ILE A 12 14.51 -3.95 -2.67
C ILE A 12 14.03 -5.06 -1.74
N GLY A 13 14.89 -5.55 -0.83
CA GLY A 13 14.51 -6.60 0.11
C GLY A 13 13.44 -6.15 1.10
N ALA A 14 13.47 -4.89 1.54
CA ALA A 14 12.39 -4.31 2.36
C ALA A 14 11.07 -4.19 1.58
N LEU A 15 11.12 -3.79 0.30
CA LEU A 15 9.94 -3.68 -0.55
C LEU A 15 9.31 -5.05 -0.84
N GLU A 16 10.11 -6.09 -1.08
CA GLU A 16 9.62 -7.47 -1.23
C GLU A 16 8.90 -7.95 0.04
N ARG A 17 9.46 -7.67 1.23
CA ARG A 17 8.81 -7.97 2.50
C ARG A 17 7.49 -7.22 2.66
N LYS A 18 7.43 -5.95 2.27
CA LYS A 18 6.18 -5.17 2.27
C LYS A 18 5.16 -5.78 1.33
N ALA A 19 5.51 -6.11 0.09
CA ALA A 19 4.61 -6.75 -0.86
C ALA A 19 4.02 -8.07 -0.29
N MET A 20 4.85 -8.88 0.37
CA MET A 20 4.38 -10.10 1.05
C MET A 20 3.42 -9.83 2.21
N LEU A 21 3.65 -8.78 3.00
CA LEU A 21 2.71 -8.35 4.05
C LEU A 21 1.38 -7.89 3.44
N LEU A 22 1.43 -7.11 2.36
CA LEU A 22 0.21 -6.69 1.67
C LEU A 22 -0.62 -7.89 1.21
N ARG A 23 0.02 -8.90 0.60
CA ARG A 23 -0.66 -10.14 0.17
C ARG A 23 -1.33 -10.86 1.34
N ARG A 24 -0.65 -10.94 2.50
CA ARG A 24 -1.21 -11.57 3.71
C ARG A 24 -2.43 -10.80 4.23
N HIS A 25 -2.38 -9.48 4.24
CA HIS A 25 -3.53 -8.64 4.62
C HIS A 25 -4.71 -8.86 3.66
N MET A 26 -4.46 -8.88 2.35
CA MET A 26 -5.48 -9.15 1.34
C MET A 26 -6.15 -10.52 1.53
N LEU A 27 -5.37 -11.58 1.78
CA LEU A 27 -5.92 -12.91 2.05
C LEU A 27 -6.75 -12.95 3.34
N THR A 28 -6.33 -12.21 4.37
CA THR A 28 -7.06 -12.11 5.64
C THR A 28 -8.40 -11.39 5.45
N MET A 29 -8.41 -10.27 4.73
CA MET A 29 -9.63 -9.54 4.37
C MET A 29 -10.57 -10.39 3.52
N ALA A 30 -10.04 -11.05 2.48
CA ALA A 30 -10.82 -11.90 1.57
C ALA A 30 -11.44 -13.09 2.32
N ARG A 31 -10.71 -13.71 3.26
CA ARG A 31 -11.24 -14.79 4.11
C ARG A 31 -12.49 -14.36 4.87
N GLY A 32 -12.53 -13.12 5.37
CA GLY A 32 -13.65 -12.62 6.17
C GLY A 32 -14.96 -12.45 5.37
N GLN A 33 -14.88 -12.13 4.08
CA GLN A 33 -16.05 -11.86 3.23
C GLN A 33 -16.35 -12.99 2.23
N GLY A 34 -15.38 -13.88 1.96
CA GLY A 34 -15.50 -14.94 0.96
C GLY A 34 -15.58 -14.43 -0.49
N GLN A 35 -15.29 -13.14 -0.73
CA GLN A 35 -15.41 -12.46 -2.02
C GLN A 35 -14.26 -11.45 -2.20
N GLY A 36 -14.00 -11.07 -3.46
CA GLY A 36 -13.04 -10.03 -3.83
C GLY A 36 -12.15 -10.42 -5.02
N TYR A 37 -11.63 -9.41 -5.73
CA TYR A 37 -10.66 -9.57 -6.83
C TYR A 37 -9.25 -9.89 -6.29
N ILE A 38 -9.15 -11.01 -5.56
CA ILE A 38 -7.94 -11.37 -4.81
C ILE A 38 -6.76 -11.63 -5.73
N GLY A 39 -6.95 -12.39 -6.81
CA GLY A 39 -5.85 -12.72 -7.74
C GLY A 39 -5.19 -11.47 -8.32
N GLN A 40 -5.99 -10.47 -8.70
CA GLN A 40 -5.49 -9.21 -9.21
C GLN A 40 -4.85 -8.35 -8.11
N GLY A 41 -5.43 -8.32 -6.91
CA GLY A 41 -4.84 -7.65 -5.75
C GLY A 41 -3.46 -8.20 -5.40
N LEU A 42 -3.30 -9.53 -5.43
CA LEU A 42 -2.01 -10.18 -5.19
C LEU A 42 -0.97 -9.81 -6.27
N GLY A 43 -1.40 -9.53 -7.50
CA GLY A 43 -0.52 -9.15 -8.61
C GLY A 43 -0.01 -7.71 -8.56
N ILE A 44 -0.73 -6.78 -7.93
CA ILE A 44 -0.33 -5.36 -7.82
C ILE A 44 0.49 -5.06 -6.55
N ALA A 45 0.81 -6.08 -5.74
CA ALA A 45 1.42 -5.89 -4.42
C ALA A 45 2.80 -5.19 -4.49
N GLU A 46 3.65 -5.55 -5.45
CA GLU A 46 4.96 -4.92 -5.66
C GLU A 46 4.82 -3.43 -6.03
N VAL A 47 3.86 -3.10 -6.89
CA VAL A 47 3.60 -1.72 -7.32
C VAL A 47 3.18 -0.88 -6.13
N LEU A 48 2.23 -1.37 -5.33
CA LEU A 48 1.79 -0.65 -4.14
C LEU A 48 2.89 -0.57 -3.08
N ALA A 49 3.73 -1.60 -2.96
CA ALA A 49 4.85 -1.57 -2.03
C ALA A 49 5.88 -0.49 -2.42
N ALA A 50 6.29 -0.46 -3.69
CA ALA A 50 7.20 0.56 -4.21
C ALA A 50 6.62 1.97 -4.05
N LEU A 51 5.34 2.16 -4.37
CA LEU A 51 4.70 3.47 -4.26
C LEU A 51 4.57 3.94 -2.81
N TYR A 52 3.98 3.14 -1.91
CA TYR A 52 3.65 3.59 -0.56
C TYR A 52 4.79 3.50 0.45
N PHE A 53 5.87 2.78 0.15
CA PHE A 53 7.01 2.62 1.07
C PHE A 53 8.34 3.09 0.48
N HIS A 54 8.32 3.73 -0.70
CA HIS A 54 9.52 4.37 -1.27
C HIS A 54 9.20 5.64 -2.08
N GLU A 55 8.37 5.56 -3.12
CA GLU A 55 8.25 6.65 -4.11
C GLU A 55 7.37 7.83 -3.66
N LEU A 56 6.19 7.55 -3.11
CA LEU A 56 5.21 8.59 -2.81
C LEU A 56 5.61 9.38 -1.57
N ARG A 57 5.59 10.70 -1.70
CA ARG A 57 5.72 11.64 -0.58
C ARG A 57 4.37 11.88 0.05
N TYR A 58 4.17 11.37 1.27
CA TYR A 58 2.96 11.61 2.05
C TYR A 58 3.24 11.55 3.55
N ASP A 59 2.29 12.05 4.34
CA ASP A 59 2.28 11.94 5.79
C ASP A 59 0.99 11.24 6.24
N PRO A 60 1.04 10.00 6.78
CA PRO A 60 -0.15 9.32 7.27
C PRO A 60 -0.81 10.06 8.46
N GLY A 61 -0.07 10.92 9.18
CA GLY A 61 -0.62 11.79 10.22
C GLY A 61 -1.27 13.07 9.69
N ASN A 62 -1.09 13.40 8.41
CA ASN A 62 -1.68 14.58 7.77
C ASN A 62 -2.08 14.31 6.31
N LEU A 63 -3.19 13.59 6.13
CA LEU A 63 -3.75 13.26 4.81
C LEU A 63 -4.20 14.51 4.02
N GLY A 64 -4.37 15.65 4.71
CA GLY A 64 -4.74 16.93 4.12
C GLY A 64 -3.56 17.71 3.52
N TRP A 65 -2.32 17.25 3.68
CA TRP A 65 -1.12 17.94 3.20
C TRP A 65 -1.23 18.29 1.70
N PRO A 66 -1.26 19.60 1.32
CA PRO A 66 -1.53 20.01 -0.06
C PRO A 66 -0.54 19.46 -1.08
N ASP A 67 0.75 19.40 -0.73
CA ASP A 67 1.85 19.03 -1.63
C ASP A 67 2.21 17.55 -1.61
N ARG A 68 1.40 16.70 -0.94
CA ARG A 68 1.59 15.25 -1.00
C ARG A 68 1.43 14.74 -2.42
N ASP A 69 2.15 13.69 -2.75
CA ASP A 69 1.89 12.94 -3.97
C ASP A 69 0.52 12.24 -3.88
N ARG A 70 -0.16 12.13 -5.02
CA ARG A 70 -1.53 11.57 -5.09
C ARG A 70 -1.52 10.33 -5.97
N PHE A 71 -2.09 9.26 -5.43
CA PHE A 71 -2.29 8.01 -6.15
C PHE A 71 -3.78 7.78 -6.39
N LEU A 72 -4.14 7.50 -7.64
CA LEU A 72 -5.50 7.12 -8.04
C LEU A 72 -5.47 5.68 -8.55
N LEU A 73 -6.15 4.78 -7.83
CA LEU A 73 -6.40 3.43 -8.31
C LEU A 73 -7.59 3.45 -9.29
N SER A 74 -7.31 3.71 -10.57
CA SER A 74 -8.36 3.70 -11.62
C SER A 74 -9.05 2.34 -11.74
N THR A 75 -8.28 1.25 -11.57
CA THR A 75 -8.81 -0.12 -11.49
C THR A 75 -9.38 -0.39 -10.08
N GLY A 76 -10.47 0.29 -9.73
CA GLY A 76 -11.03 0.32 -8.37
C GLY A 76 -11.37 -1.04 -7.76
N HIS A 77 -11.59 -2.06 -8.60
CA HIS A 77 -11.79 -3.45 -8.17
C HIS A 77 -10.58 -4.03 -7.40
N TYR A 78 -9.39 -3.43 -7.48
CA TYR A 78 -8.20 -3.84 -6.72
C TYR A 78 -8.13 -3.17 -5.34
N SER A 79 -9.24 -2.57 -4.88
CA SER A 79 -9.33 -1.83 -3.63
C SER A 79 -8.80 -2.60 -2.43
N ILE A 80 -9.00 -3.93 -2.38
CA ILE A 80 -8.46 -4.80 -1.31
C ILE A 80 -6.95 -4.65 -1.13
N ALA A 81 -6.21 -4.46 -2.23
CA ALA A 81 -4.77 -4.24 -2.18
C ALA A 81 -4.41 -2.82 -1.69
N LEU A 82 -5.18 -1.82 -2.10
CA LEU A 82 -5.01 -0.45 -1.64
C LEU A 82 -5.30 -0.31 -0.14
N TRP A 83 -6.35 -0.96 0.36
CA TRP A 83 -6.65 -1.02 1.79
C TRP A 83 -5.50 -1.70 2.56
N ALA A 84 -4.92 -2.79 2.04
CA ALA A 84 -3.74 -3.40 2.65
C ALA A 84 -2.56 -2.42 2.74
N ALA A 85 -2.30 -1.65 1.68
CA ALA A 85 -1.22 -0.67 1.63
C ALA A 85 -1.44 0.47 2.64
N PHE A 86 -2.66 1.00 2.74
CA PHE A 86 -2.99 2.05 3.69
C PHE A 86 -2.85 1.60 5.16
N ALA A 87 -3.27 0.37 5.48
CA ALA A 87 -3.10 -0.20 6.82
C ALA A 87 -1.61 -0.26 7.21
N GLU A 88 -0.81 -0.82 6.31
CA GLU A 88 0.63 -1.00 6.51
C GLU A 88 1.41 0.33 6.47
N ALA A 89 0.88 1.35 5.80
CA ALA A 89 1.36 2.74 5.81
C ALA A 89 1.00 3.51 7.09
N GLY A 90 0.18 2.94 7.97
CA GLY A 90 -0.26 3.56 9.22
C GLY A 90 -1.29 4.68 9.02
N ILE A 91 -2.02 4.67 7.89
CA ILE A 91 -3.16 5.57 7.66
C ILE A 91 -4.36 5.14 8.54
N PHE A 92 -4.49 3.84 8.80
CA PHE A 92 -5.38 3.28 9.81
C PHE A 92 -4.76 1.99 10.41
N PRO A 93 -5.27 1.48 11.54
CA PRO A 93 -4.74 0.27 12.18
C PRO A 93 -4.88 -0.99 11.29
N VAL A 94 -3.91 -1.90 11.42
CA VAL A 94 -3.95 -3.26 10.85
C VAL A 94 -4.90 -4.16 11.63
#